data_AF-A0A7S6VX71-F1
#
_entry.id   AF-A0A7S6VX71-F1
#
_cell.length_a   1.000
_cell.length_b   1.000
_cell.length_c   1.000
_cell.angle_alpha   90.00
_cell.angle_beta   90.00
_cell.angle_gamma   90.00
#
_symmetry.space_group_name_H-M   'P 1'
#
loop_
_entity.id
_entity.type
_entity.pdbx_description
1 polymer ?
#
loop_
_entity_poly.entity_id
_entity_poly.type
_entity_poly.pdbx_seq_one_letter_code
_entity_poly.pdbx_strand_id
1 'polypeptide(L)'
;MTAKKYHFLAISILMIASLSTFVAFVYDNAFCVTGYGVEGVTYFRQLNGFTSDEPLLFVFAGIIGLFFAIFLGFTQTKIWFLVINVFLLVCLAMPMNMFFTAPFYQVMYDSIFLCGHFILAVTTVLFYLYWLFVALYLFKI
;
A
#
# COMPACT_ATOMS: atom_id res chain seq x y z
N MET A 1 18.86 -6.08 -22.80
CA MET A 1 19.38 -5.78 -21.44
C MET A 1 18.46 -4.86 -20.64
N THR A 2 17.71 -3.96 -21.28
CA THR A 2 16.80 -2.98 -20.66
C THR A 2 15.56 -3.60 -19.99
N ALA A 3 14.87 -4.56 -20.62
CA ALA A 3 13.67 -5.19 -20.03
C ALA A 3 13.93 -5.86 -18.67
N LYS A 4 15.05 -6.58 -18.51
CA LYS A 4 15.43 -7.20 -17.23
C LYS A 4 15.70 -6.17 -16.13
N LYS A 5 16.13 -4.95 -16.47
CA LYS A 5 16.32 -3.86 -15.50
C LYS A 5 14.98 -3.38 -14.94
N TYR A 6 13.98 -3.19 -15.80
CA TYR A 6 12.64 -2.77 -15.37
C TYR A 6 11.93 -3.84 -14.52
N HIS A 7 12.11 -5.12 -14.86
CA HIS A 7 11.64 -6.25 -14.04
C HIS A 7 12.21 -6.20 -12.62
N PHE A 8 13.54 -6.11 -12.51
CA PHE A 8 14.22 -6.05 -11.22
C PHE A 8 13.86 -4.79 -10.41
N LEU A 9 13.77 -3.62 -11.08
CA LEU A 9 13.37 -2.37 -10.45
C LEU A 9 11.94 -2.43 -9.92
N ALA A 10 10.99 -2.99 -10.68
CA ALA A 10 9.62 -3.16 -10.21
C ALA A 10 9.58 -4.00 -8.93
N ILE A 11 10.28 -5.13 -8.89
CA ILE A 11 10.32 -6.00 -7.70
C ILE A 11 10.95 -5.27 -6.50
N SER A 12 12.05 -4.56 -6.73
CA SER A 12 12.75 -3.81 -5.68
C SER A 12 11.88 -2.69 -5.11
N ILE A 13 11.19 -1.94 -5.97
CA ILE A 13 10.26 -0.88 -5.54
C ILE A 13 9.08 -1.49 -4.78
N LEU A 14 8.53 -2.63 -5.22
CA LEU A 14 7.47 -3.32 -4.48
C LEU A 14 7.95 -3.74 -3.08
N MET A 15 9.15 -4.29 -2.96
CA MET A 15 9.71 -4.65 -1.65
C MET A 15 9.86 -3.43 -0.75
N ILE A 16 10.41 -2.31 -1.27
CA ILE A 16 10.57 -1.08 -0.49
C ILE A 16 9.21 -0.49 -0.11
N ALA A 17 8.25 -0.44 -1.04
CA ALA A 17 6.88 0.00 -0.79
C ALA A 17 6.24 -0.84 0.33
N SER A 18 6.39 -2.16 0.25
CA SER A 18 5.83 -3.10 1.22
C SER A 18 6.49 -2.96 2.59
N LEU A 19 7.82 -2.81 2.66
CA LEU A 19 8.52 -2.55 3.93
C LEU A 19 8.11 -1.20 4.53
N SER A 20 7.87 -0.20 3.69
CA SER A 20 7.48 1.12 4.16
C SER A 20 6.09 1.15 4.83
N THR A 21 5.19 0.20 4.54
CA THR A 21 3.90 0.12 5.25
C THR A 21 4.10 -0.27 6.72
N PHE A 22 5.05 -1.17 7.02
CA PHE A 22 5.41 -1.51 8.40
C PHE A 22 6.01 -0.32 9.12
N VAL A 23 6.87 0.45 8.43
CA VAL A 23 7.43 1.67 8.99
C VAL A 23 6.33 2.69 9.26
N ALA A 24 5.42 2.90 8.30
CA ALA A 24 4.26 3.79 8.47
C ALA A 24 3.44 3.40 9.71
N PHE A 25 3.23 2.09 9.91
CA PHE A 25 2.54 1.56 11.08
C PHE A 25 3.34 1.69 12.38
N VAL A 26 4.67 1.60 12.38
CA VAL A 26 5.43 1.81 13.64
C VAL A 26 5.33 3.26 14.14
N TYR A 27 5.06 4.22 13.25
CA TYR A 27 4.76 5.61 13.62
C TYR A 27 3.27 5.85 13.92
N ASP A 28 2.49 4.78 14.10
CA ASP A 28 1.01 4.64 14.12
C ASP A 28 0.17 5.61 14.93
N ASN A 29 0.76 6.40 15.80
CA ASN A 29 0.00 7.31 16.65
C ASN A 29 -0.63 8.48 15.87
N ALA A 30 -0.60 8.46 14.53
CA ALA A 30 -0.99 9.55 13.65
C ALA A 30 -1.98 9.17 12.52
N PHE A 31 -2.50 7.93 12.45
CA PHE A 31 -3.66 7.67 11.59
C PHE A 31 -4.90 8.37 12.13
N CYS A 32 -5.62 9.06 11.27
CA CYS A 32 -6.78 9.84 11.65
C CYS A 32 -7.83 9.93 10.57
N VAL A 33 -9.02 10.36 10.99
CA VAL A 33 -10.19 10.55 10.15
C VAL A 33 -10.97 11.76 10.66
N THR A 34 -11.58 12.49 9.74
CA THR A 34 -12.48 13.60 10.04
C THR A 34 -13.95 13.18 9.93
N GLY A 35 -14.80 13.77 10.76
CA GLY A 35 -16.25 13.57 10.68
C GLY A 35 -16.75 12.23 11.22
N TYR A 36 -15.94 11.50 11.98
CA TYR A 36 -16.34 10.27 12.67
C TYR A 36 -16.40 10.47 14.18
N GLY A 37 -17.56 10.20 14.79
CA GLY A 37 -17.78 10.23 16.23
C GLY A 37 -17.86 11.62 16.88
N VAL A 38 -17.05 12.58 16.42
CA VAL A 38 -16.98 13.96 16.96
C VAL A 38 -16.65 14.96 15.85
N GLU A 39 -17.01 16.23 16.03
CA GLU A 39 -16.56 17.29 15.12
C GLU A 39 -15.04 17.48 15.22
N GLY A 40 -14.35 17.45 14.07
CA GLY A 40 -12.91 17.65 13.97
C GLY A 40 -12.11 16.39 13.59
N VAL A 41 -10.80 16.44 13.86
CA VAL A 41 -9.85 15.35 13.59
C VAL A 41 -9.91 14.34 14.74
N THR A 42 -10.22 13.10 14.42
CA THR A 42 -10.24 11.99 15.39
C THR A 42 -9.14 10.99 15.03
N TYR A 43 -8.28 10.66 16.00
CA TYR A 43 -7.21 9.67 15.79
C TYR A 43 -7.74 8.26 16.05
N PHE A 44 -7.31 7.29 15.26
CA PHE A 44 -7.75 5.89 15.44
C PHE A 44 -7.39 5.32 16.81
N ARG A 45 -6.27 5.75 17.40
CA ARG A 45 -5.88 5.39 18.78
C ARG A 45 -6.84 5.90 19.88
N GLN A 46 -7.68 6.88 19.56
CA GLN A 46 -8.69 7.45 20.48
C GLN A 46 -10.03 6.72 20.36
N LEU A 47 -10.20 5.92 19.32
CA LEU A 47 -11.37 5.07 19.13
C LEU A 47 -11.20 3.78 19.95
N ASN A 48 -12.31 3.24 20.43
CA ASN A 48 -12.33 1.96 21.14
C ASN A 48 -12.97 0.87 20.26
N GLY A 49 -12.48 -0.37 20.38
CA GLY A 49 -13.01 -1.53 19.65
C GLY A 49 -12.42 -1.69 18.25
N PHE A 50 -13.05 -2.51 17.40
CA PHE A 50 -12.50 -2.91 16.09
C PHE A 50 -12.08 -1.76 15.16
N THR A 51 -12.63 -0.58 15.33
CA THR A 51 -12.24 0.60 14.56
C THR A 51 -10.82 1.04 14.86
N SER A 52 -10.30 0.87 16.09
CA SER A 52 -8.92 1.23 16.44
C SER A 52 -7.88 0.41 15.68
N ASP A 53 -8.28 -0.76 15.20
CA ASP A 53 -7.43 -1.75 14.57
C ASP A 53 -7.41 -1.60 13.03
N GLU A 54 -8.23 -0.71 12.45
CA GLU A 54 -8.25 -0.46 11.00
C GLU A 54 -6.88 -0.10 10.41
N PRO A 55 -5.98 0.67 11.09
CA PRO A 55 -4.62 0.89 10.60
C PRO A 55 -3.81 -0.39 10.37
N LEU A 56 -4.12 -1.51 11.05
CA LEU A 56 -3.46 -2.80 10.81
C LEU A 56 -3.69 -3.33 9.38
N LEU A 57 -4.75 -2.88 8.70
CA LEU A 57 -5.01 -3.23 7.30
C LEU A 57 -3.89 -2.75 6.37
N PHE A 58 -3.14 -1.69 6.75
CA PHE A 58 -1.94 -1.25 6.02
C PHE A 58 -0.76 -2.23 6.18
N VAL A 59 -0.63 -2.85 7.36
CA VAL A 59 0.38 -3.90 7.59
C VAL A 59 0.07 -5.11 6.74
N PHE A 60 -1.20 -5.52 6.67
CA PHE A 60 -1.62 -6.60 5.78
C PHE A 60 -1.32 -6.31 4.30
N ALA A 61 -1.51 -5.07 3.85
CA ALA A 61 -1.11 -4.67 2.49
C ALA A 61 0.42 -4.85 2.26
N GLY A 62 1.24 -4.56 3.26
CA GLY A 62 2.69 -4.81 3.22
C GLY A 62 3.05 -6.29 3.14
N ILE A 63 2.40 -7.12 3.97
CA ILE A 63 2.62 -8.58 3.95
C ILE A 63 2.28 -9.16 2.58
N ILE A 64 1.13 -8.75 2.01
CA ILE A 64 0.71 -9.15 0.67
C ILE A 64 1.76 -8.71 -0.37
N GLY A 65 2.20 -7.46 -0.32
CA GLY A 65 3.21 -6.95 -1.25
C GLY A 65 4.54 -7.71 -1.19
N LEU A 66 5.05 -8.02 0.01
CA LEU A 66 6.26 -8.84 0.19
C LEU A 66 6.09 -10.26 -0.35
N PHE A 67 4.96 -10.89 -0.04
CA PHE A 67 4.65 -12.23 -0.53
C PHE A 67 4.68 -12.28 -2.07
N PHE A 68 3.97 -11.36 -2.73
CA PHE A 68 3.93 -11.29 -4.19
C PHE A 68 5.27 -10.87 -4.83
N ALA A 69 6.07 -10.03 -4.16
CA ALA A 69 7.41 -9.68 -4.63
C ALA A 69 8.31 -10.91 -4.81
N ILE A 70 8.20 -11.90 -3.91
CA ILE A 70 8.91 -13.19 -4.01
C ILE A 70 8.48 -13.93 -5.29
N PHE A 71 7.18 -14.06 -5.55
CA PHE A 71 6.68 -14.74 -6.76
C PHE A 71 7.10 -14.03 -8.05
N LEU A 72 7.04 -12.69 -8.07
CA LEU A 72 7.49 -11.89 -9.20
C LEU A 72 8.99 -12.10 -9.51
N GLY A 73 9.80 -12.42 -8.50
CA GLY A 73 11.21 -12.79 -8.67
C GLY A 73 11.43 -14.03 -9.52
N PHE A 74 10.49 -14.99 -9.50
CA PHE A 74 10.60 -16.24 -10.25
C PHE A 74 10.00 -16.18 -11.66
N THR A 75 9.34 -15.08 -12.04
CA THR A 75 8.71 -14.98 -13.35
C THR A 75 9.72 -14.81 -14.46
N GLN A 76 9.64 -15.66 -15.48
CA GLN A 76 10.49 -15.57 -16.67
C GLN A 76 9.80 -14.91 -17.87
N THR A 77 8.46 -14.87 -17.88
CA THR A 77 7.66 -14.35 -19.00
C THR A 77 6.81 -13.15 -18.58
N LYS A 78 6.55 -12.24 -19.53
CA LYS A 78 5.68 -11.08 -19.33
C LYS A 78 4.24 -11.47 -18.96
N ILE A 79 3.75 -12.59 -19.49
CA ILE A 79 2.39 -13.08 -19.22
C ILE A 79 2.28 -13.48 -17.74
N TRP A 80 3.20 -14.31 -17.24
CA TRP A 80 3.20 -14.70 -15.83
C TRP A 80 3.42 -13.51 -14.90
N PHE A 81 4.27 -12.55 -15.29
CA PHE A 81 4.44 -11.30 -14.55
C PHE A 81 3.14 -10.49 -14.46
N LEU A 82 2.39 -10.37 -15.56
CA LEU A 82 1.08 -9.72 -15.59
C LEU A 82 0.06 -10.45 -14.72
N VAL A 83 -0.04 -11.78 -14.84
CA VAL A 83 -0.98 -12.59 -14.06
C VAL A 83 -0.77 -12.38 -12.56
N ILE A 84 0.48 -12.46 -12.09
CA ILE A 84 0.80 -12.27 -10.68
C ILE A 84 0.50 -10.84 -10.22
N ASN A 85 0.71 -9.83 -11.08
CA ASN A 85 0.32 -8.45 -10.78
C ASN A 85 -1.19 -8.26 -10.64
N VAL A 86 -1.99 -8.94 -11.48
CA VAL A 86 -3.45 -8.92 -11.37
C VAL A 86 -3.89 -9.55 -10.04
N PHE A 87 -3.33 -10.69 -9.66
CA PHE A 87 -3.61 -11.31 -8.36
C PHE A 87 -3.18 -10.42 -7.19
N LEU A 88 -2.01 -9.79 -7.25
CA LEU A 88 -1.57 -8.80 -6.27
C LEU A 88 -2.60 -7.68 -6.10
N LEU A 89 -3.11 -7.12 -7.21
CA LEU A 89 -4.08 -6.02 -7.17
C LEU A 89 -5.39 -6.45 -6.51
N VAL A 90 -5.89 -7.66 -6.82
CA VAL A 90 -7.09 -8.24 -6.18
C VAL A 90 -6.86 -8.44 -4.68
N CYS A 91 -5.71 -8.99 -4.29
CA CYS A 91 -5.39 -9.20 -2.87
C CYS A 91 -5.23 -7.88 -2.11
N LEU A 92 -4.62 -6.85 -2.72
CA LEU A 92 -4.50 -5.52 -2.11
C LEU A 92 -5.85 -4.79 -2.00
N ALA A 93 -6.78 -5.06 -2.92
CA ALA A 93 -8.13 -4.49 -2.86
C ALA A 93 -8.92 -5.00 -1.64
N MET A 94 -8.65 -6.21 -1.14
CA MET A 94 -9.34 -6.76 0.03
C MET A 94 -9.18 -5.87 1.29
N PRO A 95 -7.98 -5.62 1.83
CA PRO A 95 -7.81 -4.78 3.02
C PRO A 95 -8.30 -3.35 2.80
N MET A 96 -8.17 -2.80 1.58
CA MET A 96 -8.68 -1.45 1.26
C MET A 96 -10.21 -1.34 1.35
N ASN A 97 -10.95 -2.44 1.21
CA ASN A 97 -12.41 -2.47 1.31
C ASN A 97 -12.93 -2.93 2.68
N MET A 98 -12.05 -3.22 3.64
CA MET A 98 -12.42 -3.68 4.99
C MET A 98 -12.51 -2.56 6.03
N PHE A 99 -12.40 -1.29 5.61
CA PHE A 99 -12.56 -0.15 6.52
C PHE A 99 -14.04 0.10 6.82
N PHE A 100 -14.38 0.18 8.11
CA PHE A 100 -15.76 0.41 8.57
C PHE A 100 -16.00 1.87 8.96
N THR A 101 -14.99 2.53 9.51
CA THR A 101 -15.05 3.88 10.07
C THR A 101 -15.26 4.93 8.98
N ALA A 102 -14.47 4.83 7.91
CA ALA A 102 -14.51 5.71 6.75
C ALA A 102 -13.89 4.99 5.55
N PRO A 103 -14.21 5.39 4.31
CA PRO A 103 -13.59 4.79 3.15
C PRO A 103 -12.06 4.99 3.17
N PHE A 104 -11.31 4.00 2.71
CA PHE A 104 -9.84 4.00 2.71
C PHE A 104 -9.21 5.28 2.16
N TYR A 105 -9.76 5.83 1.07
CA TYR A 105 -9.22 7.05 0.46
C TYR A 105 -9.30 8.25 1.41
N GLN A 106 -10.35 8.34 2.23
CA GLN A 106 -10.53 9.43 3.18
C GLN A 106 -9.55 9.28 4.34
N VAL A 107 -9.42 8.06 4.89
CA VAL A 107 -8.44 7.75 5.94
C VAL A 107 -7.02 8.09 5.47
N MET A 108 -6.67 7.74 4.23
CA MET A 108 -5.40 8.08 3.60
C MET A 108 -5.20 9.59 3.48
N TYR A 109 -6.19 10.29 2.95
CA TYR A 109 -6.12 11.74 2.73
C TYR A 109 -5.96 12.48 4.06
N ASP A 110 -6.83 12.21 5.03
CA ASP A 110 -6.83 12.88 6.33
C ASP A 110 -5.52 12.59 7.08
N SER A 111 -5.07 11.33 7.09
CA SER A 111 -3.81 10.95 7.74
C SER A 111 -2.60 11.67 7.13
N ILE A 112 -2.55 11.85 5.80
CA ILE A 112 -1.44 12.54 5.12
C ILE A 112 -1.50 14.05 5.34
N PHE A 113 -2.64 14.68 5.04
CA PHE A 113 -2.73 16.14 4.92
C PHE A 113 -3.11 16.83 6.24
N LEU A 114 -3.92 16.19 7.08
CA LEU A 114 -4.39 16.78 8.33
C LEU A 114 -3.55 16.33 9.52
N CYS A 115 -3.10 15.08 9.53
CA CYS A 115 -2.30 14.51 10.62
C CYS A 115 -0.80 14.43 10.34
N GLY A 116 -0.36 14.88 9.17
CA GLY A 116 1.05 15.05 8.84
C GLY A 116 1.82 13.73 8.70
N HIS A 117 1.15 12.63 8.35
CA HIS A 117 1.76 11.31 8.25
C HIS A 117 2.57 11.14 6.94
N PHE A 118 3.68 11.88 6.80
CA PHE A 118 4.50 11.93 5.58
C PHE A 118 5.00 10.56 5.09
N ILE A 119 5.26 9.62 6.00
CA ILE A 119 5.71 8.27 5.63
C ILE A 119 4.64 7.54 4.82
N LEU A 120 3.36 7.77 5.14
CA LEU A 120 2.23 7.19 4.40
C LEU A 120 2.15 7.76 2.98
N ALA A 121 2.48 9.04 2.82
CA ALA A 121 2.60 9.67 1.50
C ALA A 121 3.77 9.05 0.70
N VAL A 122 4.93 8.84 1.33
CA VAL A 122 6.07 8.17 0.69
C VAL A 122 5.70 6.75 0.25
N THR A 123 5.04 5.97 1.12
CA THR A 123 4.54 4.63 0.80
C THR A 123 3.60 4.64 -0.40
N THR A 124 2.66 5.59 -0.42
CA THR A 124 1.71 5.76 -1.54
C THR A 124 2.43 6.05 -2.85
N VAL A 125 3.40 6.98 -2.84
CA VAL A 125 4.22 7.31 -4.02
C VAL A 125 5.01 6.10 -4.50
N LEU A 126 5.57 5.30 -3.60
CA LEU A 126 6.29 4.07 -3.97
C LEU A 126 5.39 3.04 -4.65
N PHE A 127 4.15 2.88 -4.20
CA PHE A 127 3.18 2.01 -4.89
C PHE A 127 2.82 2.54 -6.29
N TYR A 128 2.67 3.85 -6.47
CA TYR A 128 2.47 4.42 -7.82
C TYR A 128 3.69 4.22 -8.73
N LEU A 129 4.89 4.43 -8.19
CA LEU A 129 6.14 4.17 -8.91
C LEU A 129 6.26 2.69 -9.30
N TYR A 130 5.89 1.78 -8.41
CA TYR A 130 5.85 0.35 -8.71
C TYR A 130 4.99 0.08 -9.96
N TRP A 131 3.74 0.57 -9.98
CA TRP A 131 2.83 0.38 -11.11
C TRP A 131 3.35 1.01 -12.41
N LEU A 132 4.02 2.16 -12.32
CA LEU A 132 4.71 2.76 -13.46
C LEU A 132 5.78 1.83 -14.03
N PHE A 133 6.62 1.22 -13.18
CA PHE A 133 7.65 0.28 -13.61
C PHE A 133 7.08 -1.04 -14.14
N VAL A 134 5.98 -1.52 -13.58
CA VAL A 134 5.20 -2.65 -14.12
C VAL A 134 4.73 -2.34 -15.55
N ALA A 135 4.11 -1.18 -15.77
CA ALA A 135 3.67 -0.75 -17.08
C ALA A 135 4.85 -0.64 -18.06
N LEU A 136 5.96 -0.01 -17.65
CA LEU A 136 7.17 0.10 -18.47
C LEU A 136 7.73 -1.28 -18.85
N TYR A 137 7.76 -2.24 -17.93
CA TYR A 137 8.22 -3.60 -18.23
C TYR A 137 7.32 -4.32 -19.24
N LEU A 138 5.99 -4.15 -19.12
CA LEU A 138 5.03 -4.78 -20.01
C LEU A 138 5.09 -4.19 -21.42
N PHE A 139 5.02 -2.86 -21.54
CA PHE A 139 4.93 -2.15 -22.82
C PHE A 139 6.25 -1.93 -23.55
N LYS A 140 7.39 -1.89 -22.84
CA LYS A 140 8.70 -1.68 -23.46
C LYS A 140 9.38 -3.03 -23.77
N ILE A 141 9.91 -3.15 -24.99
CA ILE A 141 10.69 -4.30 -25.51
C ILE A 141 12.15 -4.16 -25.06
#